data_AF-I1ZI86-F1
#
_entry.id   AF-I1ZI86-F1
#
_cell.length_a   1.000
_cell.length_b   1.000
_cell.length_c   1.000
_cell.angle_alpha   90.00
_cell.angle_beta   90.00
_cell.angle_gamma   90.00
#
_symmetry.space_group_name_H-M   'P 1'
#
loop_
_entity.id
_entity.type
_entity.pdbx_description
1 polymer ?
#
loop_
_entity_poly.entity_id
_entity_poly.type
_entity_poly.pdbx_seq_one_letter_code
_entity_poly.pdbx_strand_id
1 'polypeptide(L)'
;MINFNQLSIISLSVVVIFLQSTSAKVPILVRYGEQECDELIPLKLKCDEFRKHAGLVCRGASDVLAKKCDTAFHHLTDGCNTKESNLLNKCGNPKPVCENRLHFLDIICNKACDAIKDFCRRRYIKINRKCEFIFKRIDERCLGIDEHYHETCELSLDPYNWRRVEKKYYEAKTSDY
;
A
#
# COMPACT_ATOMS: atom_id res chain seq x y z
N MET A 1 26.14 -38.48 42.67
CA MET A 1 27.54 -38.85 42.40
C MET A 1 27.73 -38.74 40.91
N ILE A 2 28.53 -37.86 40.30
CA ILE A 2 29.90 -37.37 40.54
C ILE A 2 29.88 -35.88 40.14
N ASN A 3 30.00 -34.93 41.07
CA ASN A 3 31.19 -34.28 41.64
C ASN A 3 32.05 -33.45 40.67
N PHE A 4 32.14 -32.16 41.04
CA PHE A 4 32.92 -31.07 40.50
C PHE A 4 34.42 -31.27 40.74
N ASN A 5 35.22 -30.49 39.99
CA ASN A 5 36.65 -30.25 40.13
C ASN A 5 37.57 -31.35 39.61
N GLN A 6 38.26 -31.06 38.49
CA GLN A 6 39.66 -30.62 38.56
C GLN A 6 40.22 -30.32 37.15
N LEU A 7 41.28 -29.50 37.15
CA LEU A 7 42.25 -29.17 36.08
C LEU A 7 41.88 -27.92 35.24
N SER A 8 42.12 -26.72 35.77
CA SER A 8 43.41 -26.01 35.89
C SER A 8 43.85 -25.32 34.59
N ILE A 9 43.68 -23.99 34.59
CA ILE A 9 44.67 -22.97 34.24
C ILE A 9 45.76 -23.43 33.25
N ILE A 10 45.59 -23.05 31.99
CA ILE A 10 46.67 -22.85 31.02
C ILE A 10 46.49 -21.42 30.52
N SER A 11 47.19 -20.49 31.18
CA SER A 11 48.39 -19.85 30.64
C SER A 11 48.07 -18.85 29.52
N LEU A 12 47.90 -17.59 29.95
CA LEU A 12 48.32 -16.40 29.22
C LEU A 12 49.64 -16.67 28.50
N SER A 13 49.63 -16.76 27.16
CA SER A 13 50.70 -16.35 26.24
C SER A 13 50.52 -17.00 24.88
N VAL A 14 49.59 -16.53 24.04
CA VAL A 14 49.75 -16.61 22.58
C VAL A 14 49.09 -15.38 21.95
N VAL A 15 49.92 -14.35 21.81
CA VAL A 15 49.99 -13.51 20.60
C VAL A 15 48.93 -12.40 20.45
N VAL A 16 49.21 -11.30 21.15
CA VAL A 16 49.01 -9.95 20.62
C VAL A 16 50.00 -9.78 19.44
N ILE A 17 49.59 -10.11 18.22
CA ILE A 17 50.27 -9.62 17.01
C ILE A 17 49.77 -8.19 16.79
N PHE A 18 50.67 -7.25 17.06
CA PHE A 18 50.68 -5.93 16.47
C PHE A 18 50.62 -6.06 14.94
N LEU A 19 49.47 -5.71 14.33
CA LEU A 19 49.40 -5.41 12.91
C LEU A 19 49.90 -3.98 12.70
N GLN A 20 51.22 -3.84 12.56
CA GLN A 20 51.79 -2.67 11.90
C GLN A 20 51.85 -2.93 10.39
N SER A 21 51.30 -1.97 9.65
CA SER A 21 51.40 -1.71 8.21
C SER A 21 50.47 -2.45 7.23
N THR A 22 49.66 -1.60 6.56
CA THR A 22 49.19 -1.66 5.16
C THR A 22 47.94 -2.50 4.81
N SER A 23 46.79 -1.81 4.81
CA SER A 23 45.89 -1.65 3.63
C SER A 23 45.37 -2.88 2.87
N ALA A 24 45.22 -4.05 3.50
CA ALA A 24 44.67 -5.23 2.80
C ALA A 24 43.47 -5.92 3.46
N LYS A 25 43.04 -5.49 4.66
CA LYS A 25 41.80 -5.99 5.31
C LYS A 25 40.56 -5.12 5.08
N VAL A 26 40.74 -3.88 4.65
CA VAL A 26 39.66 -2.97 4.23
C VAL A 26 38.95 -3.44 2.93
N PRO A 27 39.63 -3.94 1.87
CA PRO A 27 38.95 -4.23 0.60
C PRO A 27 38.01 -5.45 0.64
N ILE A 28 38.13 -6.34 1.63
CA ILE A 28 37.24 -7.51 1.75
C ILE A 28 35.90 -7.08 2.35
N LEU A 29 35.90 -6.33 3.45
CA LEU A 29 34.68 -5.75 4.05
C LEU A 29 33.99 -4.78 3.09
N VAL A 30 34.75 -3.97 2.35
CA VAL A 30 34.20 -3.07 1.33
C VAL A 30 33.54 -3.86 0.18
N ARG A 31 34.16 -4.95 -0.31
CA ARG A 31 33.54 -5.78 -1.38
C ARG A 31 32.27 -6.52 -0.95
N TYR A 32 32.23 -7.01 0.30
CA TYR A 32 31.02 -7.65 0.83
C TYR A 32 29.89 -6.63 1.03
N GLY A 33 30.21 -5.44 1.55
CA GLY A 33 29.25 -4.33 1.63
C GLY A 33 28.75 -3.87 0.27
N GLU A 34 29.63 -3.75 -0.74
CA GLU A 34 29.22 -3.38 -2.11
C GLU A 34 28.25 -4.41 -2.73
N GLN A 35 28.47 -5.71 -2.54
CA GLN A 35 27.55 -6.75 -3.02
C GLN A 35 26.19 -6.72 -2.32
N GLU A 36 26.16 -6.56 -0.99
CA GLU A 36 24.89 -6.44 -0.26
C GLU A 36 24.11 -5.19 -0.68
N CYS A 37 24.80 -4.10 -0.99
CA CYS A 37 24.17 -2.88 -1.48
C CYS A 37 23.58 -3.03 -2.88
N ASP A 38 24.27 -3.68 -3.81
CA ASP A 38 23.74 -3.97 -5.14
C ASP A 38 22.45 -4.82 -5.10
N GLU A 39 22.26 -5.64 -4.06
CA GLU A 39 21.04 -6.41 -3.83
C GLU A 39 19.90 -5.59 -3.18
N LEU A 40 20.22 -4.61 -2.33
CA LEU A 40 19.24 -3.78 -1.62
C LEU A 40 18.64 -2.66 -2.50
N ILE A 41 19.39 -2.15 -3.47
CA ILE A 41 18.94 -1.06 -4.35
C ILE A 41 17.70 -1.43 -5.18
N PRO A 42 17.64 -2.61 -5.84
CA PRO A 42 16.42 -3.07 -6.50
C PRO A 42 15.23 -3.25 -5.54
N LEU A 43 15.48 -3.61 -4.27
CA LEU A 43 14.43 -3.76 -3.27
C LEU A 43 13.83 -2.41 -2.88
N LYS A 44 14.68 -1.39 -2.71
CA LYS A 44 14.25 0.00 -2.47
C LYS A 44 13.45 0.55 -3.65
N LEU A 45 13.88 0.32 -4.89
CA LEU A 45 13.13 0.78 -6.07
C LEU A 45 11.79 0.04 -6.25
N LYS A 46 11.71 -1.23 -5.83
CA LYS A 46 10.45 -1.98 -5.81
C LYS A 46 9.43 -1.41 -4.83
N CYS A 47 9.85 -0.72 -3.77
CA CYS A 47 8.93 -0.09 -2.81
C CYS A 47 8.05 0.98 -3.45
N ASP A 48 8.63 1.85 -4.26
CA ASP A 48 7.88 2.86 -5.00
C ASP A 48 6.91 2.22 -6.02
N GLU A 49 7.36 1.16 -6.69
CA GLU A 49 6.52 0.41 -7.62
C GLU A 49 5.35 -0.26 -6.92
N PHE A 50 5.57 -0.90 -5.76
CA PHE A 50 4.51 -1.50 -4.95
C PHE A 50 3.53 -0.45 -4.45
N ARG A 51 4.02 0.69 -3.97
CA ARG A 51 3.17 1.80 -3.51
C ARG A 51 2.32 2.36 -4.66
N LYS A 52 2.91 2.56 -5.84
CA LYS A 52 2.19 2.98 -7.05
C LYS A 52 1.12 1.97 -7.45
N HIS A 53 1.47 0.68 -7.48
CA HIS A 53 0.54 -0.39 -7.83
C HIS A 53 -0.63 -0.47 -6.84
N ALA A 54 -0.35 -0.41 -5.54
CA ALA A 54 -1.38 -0.36 -4.50
C ALA A 54 -2.33 0.84 -4.69
N GLY A 55 -1.78 2.02 -5.02
CA GLY A 55 -2.58 3.20 -5.35
C GLY A 55 -3.50 3.00 -6.55
N LEU A 56 -3.03 2.36 -7.62
CA LEU A 56 -3.84 2.03 -8.79
C LEU A 56 -4.97 1.05 -8.44
N VAL A 57 -4.66 -0.01 -7.69
CA VAL A 57 -5.66 -0.99 -7.26
C VAL A 57 -6.74 -0.34 -6.38
N CYS A 58 -6.32 0.50 -5.44
CA CYS A 58 -7.22 1.23 -4.55
C CYS A 58 -8.13 2.20 -5.30
N ARG A 59 -7.56 2.97 -6.24
CA ARG A 59 -8.34 3.87 -7.10
C ARG A 59 -9.33 3.09 -7.96
N GLY A 60 -8.90 2.03 -8.63
CA GLY A 60 -9.76 1.20 -9.45
C GLY A 60 -10.92 0.58 -8.67
N ALA A 61 -10.68 0.14 -7.44
CA ALA A 61 -11.75 -0.36 -6.57
C ALA A 61 -12.77 0.72 -6.22
N SER A 62 -12.31 1.93 -5.91
CA SER A 62 -13.17 3.09 -5.63
C SER A 62 -13.98 3.51 -6.86
N ASP A 63 -13.36 3.56 -8.05
CA ASP A 63 -14.02 3.93 -9.31
C ASP A 63 -15.13 2.93 -9.67
N VAL A 64 -14.87 1.63 -9.51
CA VAL A 64 -15.88 0.58 -9.72
C VAL A 64 -17.05 0.74 -8.75
N LEU A 65 -16.79 1.07 -7.47
CA LEU A 65 -17.85 1.32 -6.51
C LEU A 65 -18.65 2.58 -6.87
N ALA A 66 -17.97 3.67 -7.23
CA ALA A 66 -18.61 4.92 -7.64
C ALA A 66 -19.57 4.70 -8.81
N LYS A 67 -19.11 4.02 -9.87
CA LYS A 67 -19.95 3.68 -11.03
C LYS A 67 -21.17 2.84 -10.65
N LYS A 68 -21.01 1.85 -9.78
CA LYS A 68 -22.12 1.01 -9.30
C LYS A 68 -23.14 1.81 -8.51
N CYS A 69 -22.69 2.69 -7.62
CA CYS A 69 -23.54 3.56 -6.83
C CYS A 69 -24.32 4.54 -7.70
N ASP A 70 -23.64 5.17 -8.65
CA ASP A 70 -24.23 6.09 -9.61
C ASP A 70 -25.32 5.41 -10.45
N THR A 71 -25.02 4.22 -10.99
CA THR A 71 -25.99 3.41 -11.74
C THR A 71 -27.21 3.06 -10.87
N ALA A 72 -27.01 2.72 -9.60
CA ALA A 72 -28.11 2.41 -8.68
C ALA A 72 -29.00 3.65 -8.40
N PHE A 73 -28.39 4.84 -8.25
CA PHE A 73 -29.15 6.08 -8.13
C PHE A 73 -29.95 6.39 -9.39
N HIS A 74 -29.33 6.29 -10.57
CA HIS A 74 -30.03 6.50 -11.84
C HIS A 74 -31.25 5.58 -11.98
N HIS A 75 -31.09 4.27 -11.72
CA HIS A 75 -32.22 3.34 -11.77
C HIS A 75 -33.32 3.67 -10.76
N LEU A 76 -32.96 4.11 -9.55
CA LEU A 76 -33.94 4.53 -8.56
C LEU A 76 -34.71 5.77 -9.03
N THR A 77 -34.00 6.80 -9.49
CA THR A 77 -34.58 8.05 -9.99
C THR A 77 -35.53 7.78 -11.16
N ASP A 78 -35.09 7.01 -12.15
CA ASP A 78 -35.92 6.65 -13.30
C ASP A 78 -37.17 5.88 -12.89
N GLY A 79 -37.01 4.92 -11.96
CA GLY A 79 -38.13 4.15 -11.41
C GLY A 79 -39.14 5.02 -10.66
N CYS A 80 -38.67 5.96 -9.85
CA CYS A 80 -39.49 6.92 -9.12
C CYS A 80 -40.25 7.84 -10.08
N ASN A 81 -39.55 8.47 -11.03
CA ASN A 81 -40.15 9.35 -12.03
C ASN A 81 -41.19 8.62 -12.89
N THR A 82 -40.89 7.37 -13.28
CA THR A 82 -41.84 6.55 -14.05
C THR A 82 -43.08 6.23 -13.24
N LYS A 83 -42.95 5.91 -11.94
CA LYS A 83 -44.10 5.66 -11.08
C LYS A 83 -44.91 6.92 -10.83
N GLU A 84 -44.24 8.05 -10.63
CA GLU A 84 -44.89 9.35 -10.45
C GLU A 84 -45.71 9.72 -11.69
N SER A 85 -45.09 9.68 -12.88
CA SER A 85 -45.78 9.95 -14.15
C SER A 85 -47.00 9.04 -14.34
N ASN A 86 -46.87 7.75 -14.04
CA ASN A 86 -47.98 6.81 -14.10
C ASN A 86 -49.10 7.12 -13.09
N LEU A 87 -48.77 7.59 -11.88
CA LEU A 87 -49.76 8.02 -10.89
C LEU A 87 -50.50 9.27 -11.36
N LEU A 88 -49.77 10.26 -11.87
CA LEU A 88 -50.34 11.50 -12.40
C LEU A 88 -51.30 11.23 -13.56
N ASN A 89 -50.88 10.40 -14.52
CA ASN A 89 -51.71 10.01 -15.67
C ASN A 89 -52.99 9.28 -15.25
N LYS A 90 -52.90 8.39 -14.25
CA LYS A 90 -54.07 7.64 -13.76
C LYS A 90 -55.06 8.49 -12.97
N CYS A 91 -54.60 9.56 -12.33
CA CYS A 91 -55.46 10.38 -11.50
C CYS A 91 -56.25 11.42 -12.29
N GLY A 92 -55.72 11.92 -13.41
CA GLY A 92 -56.38 12.88 -14.32
C GLY A 92 -56.62 14.28 -13.72
N ASN A 93 -56.82 14.39 -12.41
CA ASN A 93 -56.82 15.58 -11.57
C ASN A 93 -56.39 15.18 -10.14
N PRO A 94 -55.70 16.03 -9.37
CA PRO A 94 -55.30 15.72 -8.00
C PRO A 94 -56.55 15.62 -7.11
N LYS A 95 -57.01 14.40 -6.90
CA LYS A 95 -57.92 14.05 -5.81
C LYS A 95 -57.07 13.76 -4.56
N PRO A 96 -57.61 13.90 -3.33
CA PRO A 96 -56.89 13.61 -2.10
C PRO A 96 -56.23 12.22 -2.06
N VAL A 97 -56.86 11.23 -2.71
CA VAL A 97 -56.32 9.87 -2.86
C VAL A 97 -55.03 9.84 -3.69
N CYS A 98 -54.90 10.71 -4.69
CA CYS A 98 -53.72 10.80 -5.52
C CYS A 98 -52.57 11.50 -4.79
N GLU A 99 -52.85 12.57 -4.06
CA GLU A 99 -51.87 13.27 -3.22
C GLU A 99 -51.25 12.33 -2.18
N ASN A 100 -52.08 11.53 -1.50
CA ASN A 100 -51.59 10.52 -0.56
C ASN A 100 -50.69 9.47 -1.22
N ARG A 101 -50.99 9.06 -2.46
CA ARG A 101 -50.17 8.09 -3.20
C ARG A 101 -48.83 8.68 -3.66
N LEU A 102 -48.83 9.94 -4.10
CA LEU A 102 -47.62 10.66 -4.48
C LEU A 102 -46.73 10.90 -3.26
N HIS A 103 -47.31 11.34 -2.15
CA HIS A 103 -46.59 11.49 -0.88
C HIS A 103 -45.97 10.16 -0.41
N PHE A 104 -46.71 9.06 -0.53
CA PHE A 104 -46.17 7.74 -0.18
C PHE A 104 -45.06 7.29 -1.14
N LEU A 105 -45.16 7.60 -2.43
CA LEU A 105 -44.10 7.35 -3.41
C LEU A 105 -42.83 8.13 -3.04
N ASP A 106 -42.95 9.41 -2.73
CA ASP A 106 -41.83 10.26 -2.31
C ASP A 106 -41.13 9.68 -1.08
N ILE A 107 -41.88 9.28 -0.05
CA ILE A 107 -41.32 8.62 1.15
C ILE A 107 -40.54 7.35 0.77
N ILE A 108 -41.08 6.51 -0.11
CA ILE A 108 -40.40 5.27 -0.53
C ILE A 108 -39.11 5.60 -1.29
N CYS A 109 -39.18 6.53 -2.24
CA CYS A 109 -38.05 6.94 -3.07
C CYS A 109 -36.93 7.55 -2.22
N ASN A 110 -37.27 8.40 -1.25
CA ASN A 110 -36.32 8.98 -0.32
C ASN A 110 -35.67 7.90 0.57
N LYS A 111 -36.46 6.98 1.15
CA LYS A 111 -35.91 5.86 1.94
C LYS A 111 -34.98 4.96 1.12
N ALA A 112 -35.34 4.68 -0.13
CA ALA A 112 -34.49 3.89 -1.02
C ALA A 112 -33.19 4.64 -1.37
N CYS A 113 -33.28 5.95 -1.59
CA CYS A 113 -32.13 6.81 -1.85
C CYS A 113 -31.15 6.80 -0.66
N ASP A 114 -31.66 6.96 0.56
CA ASP A 114 -30.86 6.90 1.79
C ASP A 114 -30.22 5.51 1.98
N ALA A 115 -30.93 4.44 1.67
CA ALA A 115 -30.38 3.09 1.71
C ALA A 115 -29.20 2.90 0.73
N ILE A 116 -29.30 3.45 -0.49
CA ILE A 116 -28.19 3.42 -1.47
C ILE A 116 -27.02 4.26 -0.95
N LYS A 117 -27.25 5.48 -0.46
CA LYS A 117 -26.20 6.35 0.12
C LYS A 117 -25.46 5.62 1.24
N ASP A 118 -26.19 5.00 2.16
CA ASP A 118 -25.62 4.29 3.29
C ASP A 118 -24.84 3.05 2.88
N PHE A 119 -25.34 2.31 1.90
CA PHE A 119 -24.62 1.18 1.32
C PHE A 119 -23.29 1.63 0.71
N CYS A 120 -23.34 2.64 -0.15
CA CYS A 120 -22.19 3.20 -0.86
C CYS A 120 -21.15 3.75 0.11
N ARG A 121 -21.58 4.53 1.10
CA ARG A 121 -20.73 5.06 2.18
C ARG A 121 -20.01 3.95 2.94
N ARG A 122 -20.74 2.93 3.40
CA ARG A 122 -20.15 1.79 4.14
C ARG A 122 -19.14 1.02 3.30
N ARG A 123 -19.42 0.83 2.00
CA ARG A 123 -18.51 0.16 1.07
C ARG A 123 -17.25 0.99 0.82
N TYR A 124 -17.38 2.31 0.67
CA TYR A 124 -16.25 3.21 0.50
C TYR A 124 -15.32 3.19 1.71
N ILE A 125 -15.88 3.28 2.92
CA ILE A 125 -15.10 3.15 4.18
C ILE A 125 -14.34 1.83 4.22
N LYS A 126 -14.96 0.73 3.78
CA LYS A 126 -14.30 -0.59 3.75
C LYS A 126 -13.16 -0.65 2.74
N ILE A 127 -13.30 -0.02 1.57
CA ILE A 127 -12.22 0.08 0.59
C ILE A 127 -11.08 0.92 1.16
N ASN A 128 -11.40 2.10 1.70
CA ASN A 128 -10.40 3.01 2.26
C ASN A 128 -9.58 2.34 3.37
N ARG A 129 -10.22 1.69 4.34
CA ARG A 129 -9.52 0.96 5.41
C ARG A 129 -8.61 -0.15 4.89
N LYS A 130 -9.03 -0.87 3.84
CA LYS A 130 -8.18 -1.89 3.21
C LYS A 130 -6.97 -1.27 2.54
N CYS A 131 -7.16 -0.15 1.86
CA CYS A 131 -6.10 0.60 1.21
C CYS A 131 -5.10 1.15 2.21
N GLU A 132 -5.58 1.80 3.29
CA GLU A 132 -4.75 2.26 4.40
C GLU A 132 -3.92 1.11 4.99
N PHE A 133 -4.52 -0.07 5.21
CA PHE A 133 -3.80 -1.23 5.70
C PHE A 133 -2.71 -1.71 4.73
N ILE A 134 -3.01 -1.76 3.43
CA ILE A 134 -2.03 -2.15 2.39
C ILE A 134 -0.88 -1.15 2.36
N PHE A 135 -1.17 0.15 2.33
CA PHE A 135 -0.14 1.19 2.35
C PHE A 135 0.71 1.11 3.60
N LYS A 136 0.10 0.94 4.77
CA LYS A 136 0.83 0.77 6.02
C LYS A 136 1.80 -0.42 5.96
N ARG A 137 1.36 -1.56 5.43
CA ARG A 137 2.21 -2.76 5.27
C ARG A 137 3.35 -2.55 4.28
N ILE A 138 3.11 -1.81 3.20
CA ILE A 138 4.16 -1.43 2.24
C ILE A 138 5.16 -0.52 2.95
N ASP A 139 4.69 0.53 3.61
CA ASP A 139 5.53 1.53 4.27
C ASP A 139 6.37 0.90 5.40
N GLU A 140 5.80 0.03 6.23
CA GLU A 140 6.54 -0.72 7.27
C GLU A 140 7.66 -1.57 6.66
N ARG A 141 7.37 -2.25 5.54
CA ARG A 141 8.37 -3.12 4.87
C ARG A 141 9.45 -2.30 4.19
N CYS A 142 9.08 -1.18 3.60
CA CYS A 142 10.00 -0.29 2.90
C CYS A 142 10.89 0.48 3.87
N LEU A 143 10.36 0.87 5.03
CA LEU A 143 11.16 1.43 6.12
C LEU A 143 12.27 0.47 6.55
N GLY A 144 11.97 -0.82 6.74
CA GLY A 144 13.00 -1.80 7.10
C GLY A 144 14.05 -2.02 6.00
N ILE A 145 13.67 -1.91 4.72
CA ILE A 145 14.62 -1.95 3.60
C ILE A 145 15.49 -0.69 3.62
N ASP A 146 14.90 0.48 3.86
CA ASP A 146 15.61 1.75 3.91
C ASP A 146 16.58 1.83 5.10
N GLU A 147 16.17 1.37 6.28
CA GLU A 147 17.02 1.28 7.47
C GLU A 147 18.20 0.34 7.21
N HIS A 148 17.93 -0.86 6.69
CA HIS A 148 18.99 -1.82 6.37
C HIS A 148 19.94 -1.30 5.28
N TYR A 149 19.40 -0.62 4.26
CA TYR A 149 20.19 0.05 3.25
C TYR A 149 21.05 1.18 3.87
N HIS A 150 20.51 2.00 4.75
CA HIS A 150 21.27 3.07 5.39
C HIS A 150 22.43 2.52 6.22
N GLU A 151 22.16 1.51 7.06
CA GLU A 151 23.16 0.86 7.92
C GLU A 151 24.25 0.16 7.12
N THR A 152 23.87 -0.60 6.08
CA THR A 152 24.82 -1.41 5.31
C THR A 152 25.54 -0.59 4.25
N CYS A 153 24.87 0.38 3.62
CA CYS A 153 25.36 1.04 2.40
C CYS A 153 25.76 2.49 2.60
N GLU A 154 24.95 3.32 3.24
CA GLU A 154 25.28 4.76 3.38
C GLU A 154 26.35 5.00 4.46
N LEU A 155 26.34 4.22 5.54
CA LEU A 155 27.38 4.30 6.56
C LEU A 155 28.70 3.63 6.14
N SER A 156 28.65 2.72 5.17
CA SER A 156 29.81 1.91 4.76
C SER A 156 30.44 2.30 3.40
N LEU A 157 29.71 3.02 2.53
CA LEU A 157 30.17 3.37 1.17
C LEU A 157 30.08 4.89 0.91
N ASP A 158 30.96 5.38 0.03
CA ASP A 158 30.99 6.77 -0.42
C ASP A 158 29.68 7.15 -1.18
N PRO A 159 28.99 8.25 -0.84
CA PRO A 159 27.73 8.70 -1.48
C PRO A 159 27.76 8.85 -3.01
N TYR A 160 28.93 8.89 -3.65
CA TYR A 160 29.05 8.87 -5.12
C TYR A 160 28.65 7.54 -5.78
N ASN A 161 28.62 6.42 -5.05
CA ASN A 161 28.30 5.11 -5.62
C ASN A 161 26.78 4.95 -5.90
N TRP A 162 25.90 5.53 -5.07
CA TRP A 162 24.44 5.42 -5.19
C TRP A 162 23.90 5.90 -6.54
N ARG A 163 24.24 7.14 -6.94
CA ARG A 163 23.74 7.71 -8.22
C ARG A 163 24.16 6.89 -9.43
N ARG A 164 25.29 6.19 -9.34
CA ARG A 164 25.79 5.32 -10.42
C ARG A 164 24.94 4.06 -10.54
N VAL A 165 24.58 3.43 -9.43
CA VAL A 165 23.76 2.20 -9.44
C VAL A 165 22.30 2.50 -9.78
N GLU A 166 21.74 3.58 -9.23
CA GLU A 166 20.39 4.05 -9.59
C GLU A 166 20.27 4.28 -11.11
N LYS A 167 21.25 4.98 -11.70
CA LYS A 167 21.31 5.19 -13.15
C LYS A 167 21.36 3.87 -13.92
N LYS A 168 22.22 2.92 -13.52
CA LYS A 168 22.34 1.61 -14.18
C LYS A 168 21.04 0.80 -14.12
N TYR A 169 20.33 0.83 -12.99
CA TYR A 169 19.05 0.13 -12.84
C TYR A 169 18.02 0.68 -13.83
N TYR A 170 17.88 2.00 -13.93
CA TYR A 170 16.93 2.61 -14.86
C TYR A 170 17.33 2.39 -16.33
N GLU A 171 18.62 2.48 -16.65
CA GLU A 171 19.15 2.19 -18.00
C GLU A 171 18.88 0.74 -18.42
N ALA A 172 19.11 -0.22 -17.53
CA ALA A 172 18.79 -1.64 -17.77
C ALA A 172 17.28 -1.84 -18.02
N LYS A 173 16.43 -1.19 -17.20
CA LYS A 173 14.98 -1.33 -17.32
C LYS A 173 14.41 -0.73 -18.62
N THR A 174 15.06 0.28 -19.18
CA THR A 174 14.70 0.87 -20.48
C THR A 174 15.24 0.12 -21.69
N SER A 175 16.25 -0.75 -21.50
CA SER A 175 16.85 -1.54 -22.58
C SER A 175 16.05 -2.80 -22.94
N ASP A 176 15.12 -3.21 -22.09
CA ASP A 176 14.25 -4.39 -22.30
C ASP A 176 12.96 -4.07 -23.09
N TYR A 177 12.85 -2.86 -23.65
CA TYR A 177 11.78 -2.40 -24.54
C TYR A 177 12.32 -2.02 -25.91
#